data_AF-T0ZSU8-F1
#
_entry.id   AF-T0ZSU8-F1
#
_cell.length_a   1.000
_cell.length_b   1.000
_cell.length_c   1.000
_cell.angle_alpha   90.00
_cell.angle_beta   90.00
_cell.angle_gamma   90.00
#
_symmetry.space_group_name_H-M   'P 1'
#
loop_
_entity.id
_entity.type
_entity.pdbx_description
1 polymer ?
#
loop_
_entity_poly.entity_id
_entity_poly.type
_entity_poly.pdbx_seq_one_letter_code
_entity_poly.pdbx_strand_id
1 'polypeptide(L)'
;RHALTQEETERLVDLDRVYDDSIRLVEESGIVFIDEVDKIAGPSVEAHGPDVSGAGVQRDLLPIIEGSTVTTRYGSVNTEHVLFVAAGAFSSARPSDLIPEFQGRFPIRVELKPLDEADLRRILTEPSNALTKQYRALLATEEVELEFSDDGIDELAHQAFLVNERDE
;
A
#
# COMPACT_ATOMS: atom_id res chain seq x y z
N ARG A 1 -31.07 25.98 -12.53
CA ARG A 1 -30.29 25.44 -13.66
C ARG A 1 -29.30 24.40 -13.15
N HIS A 2 -28.35 24.74 -12.26
CA HIS A 2 -27.45 23.76 -11.63
C HIS A 2 -28.16 22.57 -10.94
N ALA A 3 -29.22 22.82 -10.14
CA ALA A 3 -29.97 21.75 -9.49
C ALA A 3 -30.64 20.78 -10.50
N LEU A 4 -31.24 21.32 -11.57
CA LEU A 4 -31.85 20.52 -12.65
C LEU A 4 -30.78 19.78 -13.48
N THR A 5 -29.61 20.38 -13.67
CA THR A 5 -28.48 19.70 -14.34
C THR A 5 -27.94 18.56 -13.50
N GLN A 6 -27.87 18.72 -12.18
CA GLN A 6 -27.44 17.66 -11.26
C GLN A 6 -28.46 16.51 -11.22
N GLU A 7 -29.75 16.84 -11.13
CA GLU A 7 -30.86 15.86 -11.13
C GLU A 7 -30.93 15.05 -12.45
N GLU A 8 -30.71 15.70 -13.59
CA GLU A 8 -30.63 15.01 -14.89
C GLU A 8 -29.32 14.21 -15.05
N THR A 9 -28.21 14.65 -14.45
CA THR A 9 -26.94 13.90 -14.46
C THR A 9 -27.06 12.62 -13.64
N GLU A 10 -27.71 12.67 -12.47
CA GLU A 10 -27.97 11.48 -11.64
C GLU A 10 -28.87 10.47 -12.35
N ARG A 11 -29.83 10.94 -13.16
CA ARG A 11 -30.69 10.08 -14.00
C ARG A 11 -29.98 9.41 -15.17
N LEU A 12 -28.87 9.97 -15.64
CA LEU A 12 -28.08 9.43 -16.75
C LEU A 12 -27.10 8.34 -16.32
N VAL A 13 -26.88 8.17 -15.02
CA VAL A 13 -25.99 7.13 -14.48
C VAL A 13 -26.77 5.84 -14.28
N ASP A 14 -26.49 4.86 -15.15
CA ASP A 14 -26.92 3.49 -14.96
C ASP A 14 -26.04 2.84 -13.88
N LEU A 15 -26.54 2.83 -12.64
CA LEU A 15 -25.81 2.28 -11.50
C LEU A 15 -25.54 0.79 -11.64
N ASP A 16 -26.43 0.03 -12.29
CA ASP A 16 -26.23 -1.41 -12.51
C ASP A 16 -25.00 -1.63 -13.40
N ARG A 17 -24.91 -0.85 -14.50
CA ARG A 17 -23.72 -0.87 -15.35
C ARG A 17 -22.45 -0.43 -14.62
N VAL A 18 -22.53 0.58 -13.76
CA VAL A 18 -21.38 1.01 -12.95
C VAL A 18 -20.91 -0.10 -12.02
N TYR A 19 -21.83 -0.85 -11.40
CA TYR A 19 -21.48 -1.98 -10.54
C TYR A 19 -20.84 -3.11 -11.34
N ASP A 20 -21.40 -3.49 -12.49
CA ASP A 20 -20.84 -4.52 -13.37
C ASP A 20 -19.43 -4.14 -13.85
N ASP A 21 -19.24 -2.89 -14.28
CA ASP A 21 -17.93 -2.38 -14.72
C ASP A 21 -16.92 -2.35 -13.57
N SER A 22 -17.37 -2.02 -12.35
CA SER A 22 -16.51 -1.99 -11.15
C SER A 22 -16.10 -3.39 -10.71
N ILE A 23 -17.03 -4.35 -10.72
CA ILE A 23 -16.73 -5.75 -10.40
C ILE A 23 -15.69 -6.27 -11.36
N ARG A 24 -15.92 -6.12 -12.67
CA ARG A 24 -14.98 -6.55 -13.71
C ARG A 24 -13.60 -5.92 -13.53
N LEU A 25 -13.53 -4.63 -13.19
CA LEU A 25 -12.25 -3.95 -12.95
C LEU A 25 -11.48 -4.54 -11.75
N VAL A 26 -12.19 -4.88 -10.66
CA VAL A 26 -11.58 -5.53 -9.49
C VAL A 26 -11.12 -6.94 -9.83
N GLU A 27 -11.94 -7.71 -10.53
CA GLU A 27 -11.61 -9.08 -10.92
C GLU A 27 -10.41 -9.13 -11.88
N GLU A 28 -10.35 -8.24 -12.87
CA GLU A 28 -9.31 -8.28 -13.92
C GLU A 28 -8.02 -7.51 -13.57
N SER A 29 -8.10 -6.50 -12.70
CA SER A 29 -6.99 -5.56 -12.45
C SER A 29 -6.88 -5.09 -11.00
N GLY A 30 -7.61 -5.73 -10.09
CA GLY A 30 -7.52 -5.45 -8.66
C GLY A 30 -6.12 -5.73 -8.12
N ILE A 31 -5.64 -4.84 -7.25
CA ILE A 31 -4.40 -5.03 -6.50
C ILE A 31 -4.71 -4.91 -5.01
N VAL A 32 -4.29 -5.89 -4.23
CA VAL A 32 -4.38 -5.88 -2.76
C VAL A 32 -2.96 -5.84 -2.19
N PHE A 33 -2.66 -4.78 -1.44
CA PHE A 33 -1.41 -4.65 -0.69
C PHE A 33 -1.65 -5.05 0.77
N ILE A 34 -0.95 -6.07 1.23
CA ILE A 34 -0.98 -6.56 2.61
C ILE A 34 0.34 -6.13 3.26
N ASP A 35 0.28 -5.11 4.10
CA ASP A 35 1.46 -4.62 4.83
C ASP A 35 1.70 -5.43 6.11
N GLU A 36 2.90 -5.32 6.67
CA GLU A 36 3.28 -5.92 7.95
C GLU A 36 2.98 -7.43 8.09
N VAL A 37 3.12 -8.19 6.99
CA VAL A 37 2.90 -9.66 6.98
C VAL A 37 3.90 -10.38 7.88
N ASP A 38 5.04 -9.77 8.20
CA ASP A 38 5.99 -10.29 9.17
C ASP A 38 5.42 -10.35 10.60
N LYS A 39 4.42 -9.52 10.95
CA LYS A 39 3.76 -9.58 12.27
C LYS A 39 2.91 -10.83 12.47
N ILE A 40 2.47 -11.47 11.39
CA ILE A 40 1.73 -12.73 11.42
C ILE A 40 2.63 -13.94 11.14
N ALA A 41 3.92 -13.73 10.83
CA ALA A 41 4.93 -14.76 10.61
C ALA A 41 5.61 -15.14 11.93
N GLY A 42 5.15 -16.20 12.59
CA GLY A 42 5.86 -16.78 13.73
C GLY A 42 4.98 -17.46 14.76
N PRO A 43 5.53 -18.40 15.55
CA PRO A 43 4.84 -18.98 16.68
C PRO A 43 4.76 -17.97 17.83
N SER A 44 3.65 -17.92 18.57
CA SER A 44 3.60 -17.18 19.83
C SER A 44 4.58 -17.82 20.82
N VAL A 45 5.74 -17.20 21.02
CA VAL A 45 6.86 -17.77 21.80
C VAL A 45 6.51 -17.95 23.30
N GLU A 46 5.41 -17.38 23.80
CA GLU A 46 5.10 -17.37 25.24
C GLU A 46 3.82 -18.10 25.69
N ALA A 47 3.02 -18.71 24.81
CA ALA A 47 1.75 -19.30 25.23
C ALA A 47 1.76 -20.84 25.22
N HIS A 48 1.73 -21.45 26.40
CA HIS A 48 1.34 -22.85 26.61
C HIS A 48 -0.18 -23.02 26.37
N GLY A 49 -0.68 -22.58 25.22
CA GLY A 49 -2.08 -22.58 24.80
C GLY A 49 -2.21 -22.78 23.29
N PRO A 50 -3.42 -22.97 22.75
CA PRO A 50 -3.60 -23.22 21.33
C PRO A 50 -3.04 -22.04 20.52
N ASP A 51 -2.41 -22.35 19.40
CA ASP A 51 -1.72 -21.43 18.49
C ASP A 51 -2.76 -20.64 17.67
N VAL A 52 -3.32 -19.54 18.23
CA VAL A 52 -4.51 -18.88 17.66
C VAL A 52 -4.30 -17.48 17.06
N SER A 53 -3.10 -16.88 17.08
CA SER A 53 -2.97 -15.48 16.62
C SER A 53 -2.50 -15.33 15.16
N GLY A 54 -1.27 -15.70 14.82
CA GLY A 54 -0.68 -15.42 13.49
C GLY A 54 -1.08 -16.40 12.39
N ALA A 55 -0.97 -17.71 12.67
CA ALA A 55 -1.29 -18.75 11.69
C ALA A 55 -2.79 -18.85 11.37
N GLY A 56 -3.65 -18.43 12.30
CA GLY A 56 -5.09 -18.30 12.06
C GLY A 56 -5.39 -17.25 10.99
N VAL A 57 -4.84 -16.05 11.15
CA VAL A 57 -4.98 -14.94 10.19
C VAL A 57 -4.47 -15.34 8.80
N GLN A 58 -3.32 -16.01 8.73
CA GLN A 58 -2.81 -16.52 7.45
C GLN A 58 -3.79 -17.49 6.79
N ARG A 59 -4.37 -18.43 7.54
CA ARG A 59 -5.36 -19.39 7.01
C ARG A 59 -6.65 -18.71 6.57
N ASP A 60 -7.08 -17.68 7.29
CA ASP A 60 -8.28 -16.91 6.94
C ASP A 60 -8.08 -16.05 5.69
N LEU A 61 -6.85 -15.62 5.42
CA LEU A 61 -6.49 -14.89 4.19
C LEU A 61 -6.33 -15.81 2.97
N LEU A 62 -6.01 -17.10 3.18
CA LEU A 62 -5.77 -18.05 2.08
C LEU A 62 -6.93 -18.09 1.07
N PRO A 63 -8.21 -18.30 1.44
CA PRO A 63 -9.29 -18.38 0.45
C PRO A 63 -9.37 -17.18 -0.51
N ILE A 64 -9.03 -15.99 -0.03
CA ILE A 64 -9.04 -14.76 -0.82
C ILE A 64 -7.84 -14.75 -1.80
N ILE A 65 -6.66 -15.15 -1.33
CA ILE A 65 -5.44 -15.21 -2.14
C ILE A 65 -5.49 -16.38 -3.15
N GLU A 66 -6.11 -17.50 -2.79
CA GLU A 66 -6.24 -18.70 -3.62
C GLU A 66 -7.29 -18.57 -4.72
N GLY A 67 -8.18 -17.57 -4.62
CA GLY A 67 -9.32 -17.38 -5.50
C GLY A 67 -10.60 -17.87 -4.85
N SER A 68 -11.46 -16.94 -4.46
CA SER A 68 -12.81 -17.22 -3.98
C SER A 68 -13.79 -16.16 -4.45
N THR A 69 -15.08 -16.50 -4.39
CA THR A 69 -16.16 -15.54 -4.66
C THR A 69 -16.56 -14.85 -3.36
N VAL A 70 -16.29 -13.55 -3.27
CA VAL A 70 -16.67 -12.70 -2.13
C VAL A 70 -17.92 -11.90 -2.48
N THR A 71 -18.96 -12.02 -1.67
CA THR A 71 -20.20 -11.22 -1.85
C THR A 71 -20.02 -9.83 -1.28
N THR A 72 -20.23 -8.80 -2.09
CA THR A 72 -20.20 -7.39 -1.69
C THR A 72 -21.58 -6.76 -1.84
N ARG A 73 -21.76 -5.52 -1.35
CA ARG A 73 -23.00 -4.76 -1.57
C ARG A 73 -23.29 -4.42 -3.04
N TYR A 74 -22.31 -4.61 -3.92
CA TYR A 74 -22.41 -4.29 -5.35
C TYR A 74 -22.57 -5.53 -6.23
N GLY A 75 -22.44 -6.72 -5.64
CA GLY A 75 -22.42 -8.00 -6.35
C GLY A 75 -21.26 -8.88 -5.88
N SER A 76 -21.16 -10.06 -6.49
CA SER A 76 -20.12 -11.02 -6.20
C SER A 76 -18.84 -10.71 -6.98
N VAL A 77 -17.69 -10.83 -6.32
CA VAL A 77 -16.36 -10.60 -6.91
C VAL A 77 -15.53 -11.87 -6.78
N ASN A 78 -14.96 -12.35 -7.88
CA ASN A 78 -13.97 -13.43 -7.90
C ASN A 78 -12.54 -12.87 -7.73
N THR A 79 -11.80 -13.38 -6.75
CA THR A 79 -10.44 -12.91 -6.43
C THR A 79 -9.32 -13.65 -7.16
N GLU A 80 -9.63 -14.62 -8.03
CA GLU A 80 -8.64 -15.49 -8.71
C GLU A 80 -7.57 -14.72 -9.51
N HIS A 81 -7.92 -13.57 -10.08
CA HIS A 81 -7.02 -12.75 -10.90
C HIS A 81 -6.56 -11.45 -10.20
N VAL A 82 -6.91 -11.27 -8.93
CA VAL A 82 -6.44 -10.13 -8.13
C VAL A 82 -4.95 -10.31 -7.82
N LEU A 83 -4.15 -9.27 -8.05
CA LEU A 83 -2.74 -9.26 -7.69
C LEU A 83 -2.57 -8.98 -6.20
N PHE A 84 -1.95 -9.90 -5.47
CA PHE A 84 -1.59 -9.71 -4.07
C PHE A 84 -0.12 -9.32 -3.93
N VAL A 85 0.14 -8.23 -3.21
CA VAL A 85 1.48 -7.78 -2.84
C VAL A 85 1.57 -7.80 -1.32
N ALA A 86 2.40 -8.68 -0.78
CA ALA A 86 2.67 -8.75 0.65
C ALA A 86 4.00 -8.04 0.96
N ALA A 87 3.99 -7.17 1.97
CA ALA A 87 5.15 -6.47 2.47
C ALA A 87 5.35 -6.74 3.97
N GLY A 88 6.59 -6.58 4.43
CA GLY A 88 6.97 -6.74 5.83
C GLY A 88 8.45 -6.46 5.99
N ALA A 89 8.84 -5.98 7.18
CA ALA A 89 10.25 -5.69 7.47
C ALA A 89 11.04 -6.98 7.73
N PHE A 90 10.40 -8.02 8.26
CA PHE A 90 11.01 -9.32 8.57
C PHE A 90 12.28 -9.18 9.43
N SER A 91 12.25 -8.27 10.40
CA SER A 91 13.37 -8.03 11.33
C SER A 91 13.42 -9.06 12.47
N SER A 92 12.24 -9.45 12.98
CA SER A 92 12.08 -10.45 14.06
C SER A 92 11.53 -11.80 13.60
N ALA A 93 11.20 -11.91 12.30
CA ALA A 93 10.63 -13.09 11.67
C ALA A 93 11.21 -13.26 10.28
N ARG A 94 11.15 -14.46 9.71
CA ARG A 94 11.58 -14.72 8.33
C ARG A 94 10.39 -15.12 7.48
N PRO A 95 10.42 -14.89 6.15
CA PRO A 95 9.39 -15.40 5.25
C PRO A 95 9.17 -16.92 5.35
N SER A 96 10.20 -17.68 5.75
CA SER A 96 10.11 -19.12 6.01
C SER A 96 9.23 -19.50 7.21
N ASP A 97 8.95 -18.55 8.10
CA ASP A 97 8.17 -18.74 9.32
C ASP A 97 6.65 -18.55 9.07
N LEU A 98 6.25 -18.16 7.85
CA LEU A 98 4.86 -18.22 7.36
C LEU A 98 4.45 -19.68 7.11
N ILE A 99 3.14 -19.98 7.13
CA ILE A 99 2.67 -21.35 6.83
C ILE A 99 2.99 -21.73 5.37
N PRO A 100 3.32 -23.01 5.07
CA PRO A 100 3.73 -23.43 3.72
C PRO A 100 2.75 -23.07 2.61
N GLU A 101 1.45 -23.17 2.90
CA GLU A 101 0.36 -22.84 1.97
C GLU A 101 0.40 -21.36 1.58
N PHE A 102 0.60 -20.48 2.56
CA PHE A 102 0.69 -19.03 2.35
C PHE A 102 1.94 -18.67 1.56
N GLN A 103 3.09 -19.26 1.91
CA GLN A 103 4.33 -19.09 1.14
C GLN A 103 4.18 -19.51 -0.33
N GLY A 104 3.45 -20.60 -0.59
CA GLY A 104 3.21 -21.10 -1.94
C GLY A 104 2.45 -20.13 -2.86
N ARG A 105 1.73 -19.15 -2.29
CA ARG A 105 0.99 -18.13 -3.04
C ARG A 105 1.80 -16.86 -3.32
N PHE A 106 2.99 -16.71 -2.72
CA PHE A 106 3.93 -15.61 -3.00
C PHE A 106 5.23 -16.15 -3.61
N PRO A 107 5.20 -16.60 -4.87
CA PRO A 107 6.38 -17.18 -5.54
C PRO A 107 7.45 -16.14 -5.89
N ILE A 108 7.05 -14.89 -6.12
CA ILE A 108 7.96 -13.80 -6.42
C ILE A 108 8.39 -13.16 -5.09
N ARG A 109 9.70 -13.10 -4.86
CA ARG A 109 10.29 -12.48 -3.68
C ARG A 109 11.26 -11.40 -4.13
N VAL A 110 11.14 -10.23 -3.52
CA VAL A 110 12.01 -9.07 -3.76
C VAL A 110 12.39 -8.47 -2.42
N GLU A 111 13.65 -8.05 -2.31
CA GLU A 111 14.17 -7.35 -1.15
C GLU A 111 14.49 -5.92 -1.55
N LEU A 112 13.96 -4.96 -0.81
CA LEU A 112 14.22 -3.54 -1.03
C LEU A 112 15.42 -3.12 -0.19
N LYS A 113 16.23 -2.21 -0.73
CA LYS A 113 17.39 -1.67 -0.02
C LYS A 113 16.95 -0.51 0.87
N PRO A 114 17.60 -0.30 2.03
CA PRO A 114 17.50 0.94 2.79
C PRO A 114 17.87 2.13 1.90
N LEU A 115 17.27 3.28 2.18
CA LEU A 115 17.55 4.53 1.46
C LEU A 115 18.81 5.16 2.03
N ASP A 116 19.72 5.58 1.15
CA ASP A 116 20.87 6.39 1.53
C ASP A 116 20.56 7.91 1.45
N GLU A 117 21.50 8.74 1.90
CA GLU A 117 21.37 10.20 1.85
C GLU A 117 21.14 10.72 0.41
N ALA A 118 21.78 10.11 -0.58
CA ALA A 118 21.62 10.50 -1.97
C ALA A 118 20.21 10.16 -2.49
N ASP A 119 19.65 9.02 -2.11
CA ASP A 119 18.27 8.64 -2.41
C ASP A 119 17.28 9.62 -1.76
N LEU A 120 17.50 10.05 -0.52
CA LEU A 120 16.66 11.06 0.13
C LEU A 120 16.67 12.41 -0.61
N ARG A 121 17.85 12.88 -1.06
CA ARG A 121 17.95 14.06 -1.93
C ARG A 121 17.13 13.91 -3.21
N ARG A 122 17.21 12.73 -3.84
CA ARG A 122 16.43 12.42 -5.06
C ARG A 122 14.94 12.41 -4.78
N ILE A 123 14.49 11.83 -3.66
CA ILE A 123 13.09 11.84 -3.22
C ILE A 123 12.57 13.28 -3.04
N LEU A 124 13.40 14.19 -2.55
CA LEU A 124 13.04 15.60 -2.38
C LEU A 124 12.92 16.37 -3.70
N THR A 125 13.43 15.88 -4.83
CA THR A 125 13.57 16.67 -6.07
C THR A 125 13.02 16.00 -7.33
N GLU A 126 13.22 14.70 -7.51
CA GLU A 126 12.91 13.98 -8.75
C GLU A 126 11.42 13.62 -8.90
N PRO A 127 10.74 13.00 -7.91
CA PRO A 127 9.34 12.61 -8.03
C PRO A 127 8.45 13.75 -8.52
N SER A 128 7.43 13.43 -9.33
CA SER A 128 6.52 14.44 -9.91
C SER A 128 5.91 15.34 -8.83
N ASN A 129 5.56 14.74 -7.69
CA ASN A 129 5.03 15.42 -6.51
C ASN A 129 6.02 15.40 -5.35
N ALA A 130 7.31 15.65 -5.60
CA ALA A 130 8.30 15.75 -4.54
C ALA A 130 7.95 16.86 -3.52
N LEU A 131 8.35 16.71 -2.25
CA LEU A 131 7.97 17.63 -1.17
C LEU A 131 8.35 19.09 -1.46
N THR A 132 9.54 19.33 -2.02
CA THR A 132 9.98 20.70 -2.38
C THR A 132 9.05 21.35 -3.42
N LYS A 133 8.59 20.57 -4.42
CA LYS A 133 7.63 21.02 -5.44
C LYS A 133 6.27 21.31 -4.81
N GLN A 134 5.81 20.43 -3.90
CA GLN A 134 4.56 20.63 -3.17
C GLN A 134 4.60 21.92 -2.35
N TYR A 135 5.64 22.13 -1.54
CA TYR A 135 5.76 23.34 -0.70
C TYR A 135 5.88 24.62 -1.51
N ARG A 136 6.62 24.60 -2.64
CA ARG A 136 6.65 25.73 -3.57
C ARG A 136 5.26 26.07 -4.11
N ALA A 137 4.50 25.05 -4.54
CA ALA A 137 3.16 25.25 -5.05
C ALA A 137 2.17 25.73 -3.97
N LEU A 138 2.28 25.19 -2.74
CA LEU A 138 1.44 25.58 -1.60
C LEU A 138 1.69 27.03 -1.18
N LEU A 139 2.93 27.49 -1.09
CA LEU A 139 3.22 28.87 -0.70
C LEU A 139 2.91 29.88 -1.80
N ALA A 140 3.02 29.47 -3.07
CA ALA A 140 2.62 30.30 -4.19
C ALA A 140 1.12 30.68 -4.16
N THR A 141 0.25 29.90 -3.49
CA THR A 141 -1.16 30.29 -3.31
C THR A 141 -1.33 31.52 -2.44
N GLU A 142 -0.36 31.79 -1.57
CA GLU A 142 -0.29 32.97 -0.70
C GLU A 142 0.64 34.05 -1.29
N GLU A 143 0.92 33.97 -2.59
CA GLU A 143 1.83 34.88 -3.32
C GLU A 143 3.27 34.88 -2.74
N VAL A 144 3.68 33.80 -2.07
CA VAL A 144 5.04 33.61 -1.54
C VAL A 144 5.85 32.72 -2.49
N GLU A 145 6.92 33.27 -3.04
CA GLU A 145 7.87 32.51 -3.85
C GLU A 145 8.88 31.77 -2.94
N LEU A 146 8.89 30.43 -3.02
CA LEU A 146 9.84 29.59 -2.31
C LEU A 146 10.80 28.90 -3.28
N GLU A 147 12.07 29.22 -3.13
CA GLU A 147 13.19 28.54 -3.79
C GLU A 147 13.97 27.73 -2.76
N PHE A 148 14.23 26.45 -3.09
CA PHE A 148 15.14 25.60 -2.33
C PHE A 148 16.45 25.59 -3.10
N SER A 149 17.52 26.07 -2.46
CA SER A 149 18.86 25.98 -3.01
C SER A 149 19.38 24.53 -2.95
N ASP A 150 20.31 24.18 -3.84
CA ASP A 150 20.85 22.82 -3.91
C ASP A 150 21.52 22.40 -2.59
N ASP A 151 22.31 23.29 -1.97
CA ASP A 151 22.93 23.07 -0.66
C ASP A 151 21.90 22.94 0.48
N GLY A 152 20.78 23.66 0.38
CA GLY A 152 19.67 23.52 1.33
C GLY A 152 18.96 22.18 1.21
N ILE A 153 18.82 21.64 -0.01
CA ILE A 153 18.24 20.31 -0.24
C ILE A 153 19.19 19.22 0.26
N ASP A 154 20.50 19.39 0.01
CA ASP A 154 21.53 18.47 0.49
C ASP A 154 21.51 18.42 2.03
N GLU A 155 21.44 19.58 2.70
CA GLU A 155 21.35 19.65 4.16
C GLU A 155 20.06 18.99 4.70
N LEU A 156 18.91 19.19 4.04
CA LEU A 156 17.66 18.54 4.44
C LEU A 156 17.76 17.01 4.34
N ALA A 157 18.36 16.50 3.26
CA ALA A 157 18.57 15.07 3.07
C ALA A 157 19.54 14.51 4.13
N HIS A 158 20.64 15.22 4.38
CA HIS A 158 21.62 14.85 5.40
C HIS A 158 21.01 14.78 6.81
N GLN A 159 20.25 15.80 7.21
CA GLN A 159 19.59 15.80 8.52
C GLN A 159 18.57 14.66 8.66
N ALA A 160 17.78 14.39 7.62
CA ALA A 160 16.84 13.28 7.63
C ALA A 160 17.55 11.92 7.76
N PHE A 161 18.68 11.73 7.08
CA PHE A 161 19.50 10.54 7.19
C PHE A 161 20.06 10.38 8.62
N LEU A 162 20.64 11.43 9.18
CA LEU A 162 21.22 11.41 10.54
C LEU A 162 20.19 11.14 11.64
N VAL A 163 18.96 11.64 11.51
CA VAL A 163 17.89 11.36 12.48
C VAL A 163 17.52 9.87 12.43
N ASN A 164 17.37 9.30 11.24
CA ASN A 164 17.06 7.88 11.09
C ASN A 164 18.16 6.98 11.65
N GLU A 165 19.45 7.31 11.46
CA GLU A 165 20.55 6.55 12.07
C GLU A 165 20.62 6.64 13.60
N ARG A 166 19.97 7.64 14.21
CA ARG A 166 19.96 7.83 15.66
C ARG A 166 18.76 7.19 16.34
N ASP A 167 17.65 7.06 15.62
CA ASP A 167 16.40 6.48 16.10
C ASP A 167 16.33 4.95 15.87
N GLU A 168 17.23 4.38 15.05
CA GLU A 168 17.58 2.95 14.99
C GLU A 168 18.61 2.53 16.06
#